data_AF-A0A1J7CKY9-F1
#
_entry.id   AF-A0A1J7CKY9-F1
#
_cell.length_a   1.000
_cell.length_b   1.000
_cell.length_c   1.000
_cell.angle_alpha   90.00
_cell.angle_beta   90.00
_cell.angle_gamma   90.00
#
_symmetry.space_group_name_H-M   'P 1'
#
loop_
_entity.id
_entity.type
_entity.pdbx_description
1 polymer ?
#
loop_
_entity_poly.entity_id
_entity_poly.type
_entity_poly.pdbx_seq_one_letter_code
_entity_poly.pdbx_strand_id
1 'polypeptide(L)'
;MKKKDKKYIIALKEYITTAEARVKYSLERFDILIISLSSGGLALSSSLYEHFTSGDKDFLNVAWIFFSAALIINLLSQITGYHANKLDIQCTNIVIDEIKGKVAEDTHKKLDCIKSICNFLTSMLNVLSFICLTTAVVLVVLFVNLKK
;
A
#
# COMPACT_ATOMS: atom_id res chain seq x y z
N MET A 1 -29.36 19.43 22.46
CA MET A 1 -27.93 19.04 22.52
C MET A 1 -27.16 20.06 23.35
N LYS A 2 -26.50 19.65 24.44
CA LYS A 2 -25.85 20.60 25.36
C LYS A 2 -24.59 21.18 24.69
N LYS A 3 -24.20 22.40 25.04
CA LYS A 3 -23.02 23.11 24.47
C LYS A 3 -21.71 22.32 24.67
N LYS A 4 -21.61 21.57 25.77
CA LYS A 4 -20.50 20.64 26.08
C LYS A 4 -20.44 19.48 25.08
N ASP A 5 -21.59 18.89 24.76
CA ASP A 5 -21.70 17.79 23.79
C ASP A 5 -21.27 18.24 22.39
N LYS A 6 -21.66 19.47 21.98
CA LYS A 6 -21.22 20.06 20.71
C LYS A 6 -19.69 20.18 20.62
N LYS A 7 -19.06 20.72 21.68
CA LYS A 7 -17.60 20.91 21.73
C LYS A 7 -16.85 19.57 21.70
N TYR A 8 -17.36 18.58 22.43
CA TYR A 8 -16.78 17.24 22.43
C TYR A 8 -16.90 16.57 21.06
N ILE A 9 -18.05 16.67 20.39
CA ILE A 9 -18.24 16.14 19.03
C ILE A 9 -17.29 16.80 18.02
N ILE A 10 -17.07 18.11 18.13
CA ILE A 10 -16.11 18.83 17.25
C ILE A 10 -14.69 18.31 17.48
N ALA A 11 -14.25 18.19 18.73
CA ALA A 11 -12.92 17.68 19.06
C ALA A 11 -12.71 16.23 18.57
N LEU A 12 -13.74 15.38 18.66
CA LEU A 12 -13.69 14.03 18.09
C LEU A 12 -13.57 14.03 16.56
N LYS A 13 -14.29 14.93 15.87
CA LYS A 13 -14.19 15.05 14.41
C LYS A 13 -12.79 15.50 13.98
N GLU A 14 -12.23 16.51 14.65
CA GLU A 14 -10.85 16.96 14.39
C GLU A 14 -9.82 15.86 14.64
N TYR A 15 -10.01 15.08 15.72
CA TYR A 15 -9.16 13.93 16.02
C TYR A 15 -9.22 12.88 14.90
N ILE A 16 -10.42 12.52 14.43
CA ILE A 16 -10.60 11.54 13.35
C ILE A 16 -9.90 12.03 12.07
N THR A 17 -10.15 13.26 11.64
CA THR A 17 -9.51 13.83 10.43
C THR A 17 -7.99 13.85 10.55
N THR A 18 -7.46 14.16 11.74
CA THR A 18 -6.02 14.14 11.99
C THR A 18 -5.47 12.71 11.94
N ALA A 19 -6.17 11.73 12.50
CA ALA A 19 -5.77 10.33 12.47
C ALA A 19 -5.77 9.78 11.04
N GLU A 20 -6.80 10.08 10.23
CA GLU A 20 -6.87 9.70 8.82
C GLU A 20 -5.70 10.25 8.00
N ALA A 21 -5.36 11.53 8.19
CA ALA A 21 -4.21 12.14 7.53
C ALA A 21 -2.89 11.45 7.91
N ARG A 22 -2.71 11.06 9.18
CA ARG A 22 -1.54 10.32 9.65
C ARG A 22 -1.47 8.91 9.06
N VAL A 23 -2.60 8.22 8.96
CA VAL A 23 -2.68 6.89 8.33
C VAL A 23 -2.29 6.99 6.86
N LYS A 24 -2.84 7.94 6.11
CA LYS A 24 -2.51 8.17 4.70
C LYS A 24 -1.00 8.43 4.52
N TYR A 25 -0.45 9.36 5.30
CA TYR A 25 0.98 9.65 5.27
C TYR A 25 1.84 8.42 5.57
N SER A 26 1.45 7.62 6.57
CA SER A 26 2.16 6.39 6.92
C SER A 26 2.15 5.38 5.77
N LEU A 27 1.03 5.23 5.06
CA LEU A 27 0.91 4.33 3.91
C LEU A 27 1.82 4.76 2.76
N GLU A 28 1.80 6.05 2.40
CA GLU A 28 2.67 6.60 1.36
C GLU A 28 4.17 6.40 1.69
N ARG A 29 4.53 6.53 2.97
CA ARG A 29 5.90 6.25 3.42
C ARG A 29 6.27 4.78 3.34
N PHE A 30 5.34 3.88 3.63
CA PHE A 30 5.56 2.44 3.50
C PHE A 30 5.83 2.04 2.05
N ASP A 31 5.09 2.60 1.09
CA ASP A 31 5.32 2.32 -0.34
C ASP A 31 6.71 2.77 -0.79
N ILE A 32 7.13 3.97 -0.40
CA ILE A 32 8.48 4.48 -0.68
C ILE A 32 9.54 3.55 -0.07
N LEU A 33 9.35 3.11 1.17
CA LEU A 33 10.27 2.20 1.84
C LEU A 33 10.38 0.86 1.11
N ILE A 34 9.25 0.28 0.67
CA ILE A 34 9.25 -0.97 -0.09
C ILE A 34 10.00 -0.80 -1.40
N ILE A 35 9.77 0.30 -2.13
CA ILE A 35 10.47 0.58 -3.38
C ILE A 35 11.97 0.73 -3.15
N SER A 36 12.37 1.55 -2.17
CA SER A 36 13.78 1.80 -1.86
C SER A 36 14.51 0.53 -1.39
N LEU A 37 13.89 -0.25 -0.49
CA LEU A 37 14.51 -1.47 0.03
C LEU A 37 14.55 -2.57 -1.02
N SER A 38 13.52 -2.73 -1.85
CA SER A 38 13.50 -3.77 -2.88
C SER A 38 14.49 -3.47 -4.00
N SER A 39 14.59 -2.21 -4.44
CA SER A 39 15.57 -1.79 -5.45
C SER A 39 17.01 -1.89 -4.92
N GLY A 40 17.26 -1.43 -3.70
CA GLY A 40 18.55 -1.61 -3.03
C GLY A 40 18.90 -3.08 -2.82
N GLY A 41 17.91 -3.92 -2.47
CA GLY A 41 18.04 -5.36 -2.34
C GLY A 41 18.40 -6.06 -3.65
N LEU A 42 17.77 -5.67 -4.76
CA LEU A 42 18.13 -6.15 -6.11
C LEU A 42 19.56 -5.76 -6.48
N ALA A 43 19.95 -4.51 -6.27
CA ALA A 43 21.31 -4.04 -6.56
C ALA A 43 22.36 -4.82 -5.74
N LEU A 44 22.12 -5.00 -4.43
CA LEU A 44 22.99 -5.76 -3.55
C LEU A 44 23.10 -7.21 -3.99
N SER A 45 21.97 -7.87 -4.22
CA SER A 45 21.95 -9.29 -4.64
C SER A 45 22.55 -9.50 -6.03
N SER A 46 22.44 -8.51 -6.94
CA SER A 46 23.18 -8.46 -8.21
C SER A 46 24.69 -8.45 -7.99
N SER A 47 25.18 -7.57 -7.13
CA SER A 47 26.60 -7.49 -6.80
C SER A 47 27.12 -8.79 -6.16
N LEU A 48 26.34 -9.40 -5.26
CA LEU A 48 26.66 -10.72 -4.67
C LEU A 48 26.69 -11.83 -5.73
N TYR A 49 25.75 -11.81 -6.68
CA TYR A 49 25.70 -12.81 -7.74
C TYR A 49 26.97 -12.78 -8.61
N GLU A 50 27.50 -11.60 -8.90
CA GLU A 50 28.74 -11.43 -9.69
C GLU A 50 29.99 -11.84 -8.91
N HIS A 51 30.10 -11.48 -7.63
CA HIS A 51 31.31 -11.74 -6.84
C HIS A 51 31.46 -13.20 -6.41
N PHE A 52 30.36 -13.92 -6.19
CA PHE A 52 30.41 -15.33 -5.80
C PHE A 52 30.28 -16.22 -7.04
N THR A 53 31.41 -16.51 -7.70
CA THR A 53 31.44 -17.34 -8.92
C THR A 53 31.31 -18.84 -8.66
N SER A 54 31.55 -19.30 -7.42
CA SER A 54 31.50 -20.71 -7.02
C SER A 54 30.45 -20.98 -5.93
N GLY A 55 29.67 -22.05 -6.12
CA GLY A 55 28.65 -22.56 -5.19
C GLY A 55 27.22 -22.16 -5.53
N ASP A 56 26.27 -22.83 -4.89
CA ASP A 56 24.83 -22.71 -5.11
C ASP A 56 24.31 -21.25 -4.98
N LYS A 57 23.57 -20.78 -5.98
CA LYS A 57 23.00 -19.43 -6.07
C LYS A 57 21.48 -19.42 -5.97
N ASP A 58 20.86 -20.55 -5.64
CA ASP A 58 19.41 -20.70 -5.64
C ASP A 58 18.74 -19.71 -4.70
N PHE A 59 19.31 -19.47 -3.51
CA PHE A 59 18.82 -18.47 -2.57
C PHE A 59 18.81 -17.04 -3.16
N LEU A 60 19.83 -16.65 -3.94
CA LEU A 60 19.87 -15.34 -4.60
C LEU A 60 18.86 -15.24 -5.74
N ASN A 61 18.74 -16.30 -6.55
CA ASN A 61 17.77 -16.36 -7.65
C ASN A 61 16.34 -16.22 -7.13
N VAL A 62 16.00 -16.94 -6.05
CA VAL A 62 14.69 -16.85 -5.41
C VAL A 62 14.51 -15.46 -4.77
N ALA A 63 15.55 -14.90 -4.13
CA ALA A 63 15.48 -13.54 -3.58
C ALA A 63 15.18 -12.47 -4.66
N TRP A 64 15.77 -12.57 -5.85
CA TRP A 64 15.47 -11.67 -6.97
C TRP A 64 14.01 -11.72 -7.39
N ILE A 65 13.43 -12.92 -7.48
CA ILE A 65 12.02 -13.10 -7.80
C ILE A 65 11.16 -12.40 -6.74
N PHE A 66 11.47 -12.57 -5.46
CA PHE A 66 10.71 -11.94 -4.38
C PHE A 66 10.88 -10.43 -4.31
N PHE A 67 12.08 -9.86 -4.51
CA PHE A 67 12.25 -8.40 -4.58
C PHE A 67 11.51 -7.81 -5.80
N SER A 68 11.58 -8.48 -6.95
CA SER A 68 10.88 -8.04 -8.16
C SER A 68 9.37 -8.12 -7.98
N ALA A 69 8.87 -9.21 -7.39
CA ALA A 69 7.46 -9.35 -7.04
C ALA A 69 7.01 -8.27 -6.05
N ALA A 70 7.80 -7.98 -5.01
CA ALA A 70 7.51 -6.92 -4.05
C ALA A 70 7.34 -5.56 -4.74
N LEU A 71 8.22 -5.21 -5.69
CA LEU A 71 8.12 -3.99 -6.49
C LEU A 71 6.86 -3.95 -7.35
N ILE A 72 6.62 -5.01 -8.14
CA ILE A 72 5.47 -5.06 -9.06
C ILE A 72 4.16 -4.97 -8.27
N ILE A 73 4.03 -5.74 -7.19
CA ILE A 73 2.83 -5.77 -6.34
C ILE A 73 2.63 -4.42 -5.65
N ASN A 74 3.70 -3.77 -5.18
CA ASN A 74 3.59 -2.43 -4.59
C ASN A 74 3.10 -1.40 -5.61
N LEU A 75 3.64 -1.41 -6.83
CA LEU A 75 3.19 -0.53 -7.91
C LEU A 75 1.71 -0.77 -8.27
N LEU A 76 1.28 -2.03 -8.36
CA LEU A 76 -0.13 -2.38 -8.60
C LEU A 76 -1.03 -1.89 -7.46
N SER A 77 -0.56 -1.94 -6.22
CA SER A 77 -1.27 -1.43 -5.07
C SER A 77 -1.50 0.09 -5.15
N GLN A 78 -0.47 0.84 -5.55
CA GLN A 78 -0.55 2.29 -5.75
C GLN A 78 -1.54 2.67 -6.87
N ILE A 79 -1.53 1.93 -7.99
CA ILE A 79 -2.50 2.13 -9.08
C ILE A 79 -3.93 1.88 -8.58
N THR A 80 -4.12 0.77 -7.86
CA THR A 80 -5.44 0.43 -7.30
C THR A 80 -5.91 1.47 -6.28
N GLY A 81 -5.00 1.97 -5.45
CA GLY A 81 -5.27 3.03 -4.48
C GLY A 81 -5.60 4.37 -5.14
N TYR A 82 -4.94 4.70 -6.24
CA TYR A 82 -5.28 5.87 -7.06
C TYR A 82 -6.71 5.77 -7.62
N HIS A 83 -7.11 4.61 -8.13
CA HIS A 83 -8.47 4.40 -8.62
C HIS A 83 -9.52 4.47 -7.49
N ALA A 84 -9.22 3.89 -6.32
CA ALA A 84 -10.08 4.01 -5.14
C ALA A 84 -10.29 5.48 -4.74
N ASN A 85 -9.21 6.26 -4.68
CA ASN A 85 -9.27 7.69 -4.36
C ASN A 85 -10.06 8.50 -5.40
N LYS A 86 -9.91 8.17 -6.70
CA LYS A 86 -10.68 8.82 -7.76
C LYS A 86 -12.18 8.53 -7.63
N LEU A 87 -12.56 7.30 -7.31
CA LEU A 87 -13.94 6.93 -7.04
C LEU A 87 -14.48 7.63 -5.79
N ASP A 88 -13.66 7.79 -4.76
CA ASP A 88 -14.04 8.50 -3.53
C ASP A 88 -14.37 9.98 -3.78
N ILE A 89 -13.58 10.64 -4.62
CA ILE A 89 -13.87 12.01 -5.07
C ILE A 89 -15.21 12.06 -5.84
N GLN A 90 -15.47 11.08 -6.71
CA GLN A 90 -16.71 11.00 -7.46
C GLN A 90 -17.92 10.77 -6.55
N CYS A 91 -17.88 9.80 -5.63
CA CYS A 91 -18.93 9.58 -4.64
C CYS A 91 -19.19 10.85 -3.83
N THR A 92 -18.13 11.50 -3.34
CA THR A 92 -18.26 12.72 -2.52
C THR A 92 -18.95 13.84 -3.30
N ASN A 93 -18.61 14.02 -4.59
CA ASN A 93 -19.28 15.01 -5.43
C ASN A 93 -20.77 14.69 -5.63
N ILE A 94 -21.15 13.42 -5.79
CA ILE A 94 -22.56 13.02 -5.90
C ILE A 94 -23.29 13.32 -4.59
N VAL A 95 -22.73 13.01 -3.41
CA VAL A 95 -23.34 13.37 -2.10
C VAL A 95 -23.55 14.89 -2.00
N ILE A 96 -22.58 15.69 -2.43
CA ILE A 96 -22.69 17.16 -2.42
C ILE A 96 -23.82 17.63 -3.34
N ASP A 97 -23.97 17.04 -4.52
CA ASP A 97 -25.03 17.37 -5.47
C ASP A 97 -26.42 16.94 -4.97
N GLU A 98 -26.53 15.81 -4.26
CA GLU A 98 -27.76 15.38 -3.58
C GLU A 98 -28.19 16.35 -2.48
N ILE A 99 -27.25 16.81 -1.63
CA ILE A 99 -27.52 17.84 -0.61
C ILE A 99 -27.99 19.16 -1.27
N LYS A 100 -27.53 19.45 -2.49
CA LYS A 100 -27.95 20.62 -3.28
C LYS A 100 -29.27 20.41 -4.04
N GLY A 101 -29.92 19.25 -3.92
CA GLY A 101 -31.21 18.95 -4.55
C GLY A 101 -31.13 18.48 -6.00
N LYS A 102 -29.96 18.05 -6.49
CA LYS A 102 -29.81 17.41 -7.80
C LYS A 102 -29.88 15.87 -7.62
N VAL A 103 -30.87 15.23 -8.23
CA VAL A 103 -31.20 13.80 -8.00
C VAL A 103 -30.17 12.88 -8.67
N ALA A 104 -29.66 11.86 -7.95
CA ALA A 104 -29.00 10.68 -8.53
C ALA A 104 -28.96 9.46 -7.56
N GLU A 105 -30.12 8.92 -7.18
CA GLU A 105 -30.27 7.91 -6.12
C GLU A 105 -29.70 6.50 -6.45
N ASP A 106 -29.41 6.19 -7.72
CA ASP A 106 -29.03 4.83 -8.16
C ASP A 106 -27.53 4.66 -8.50
N THR A 107 -26.79 5.76 -8.66
CA THR A 107 -25.36 5.75 -9.05
C THR A 107 -24.45 5.43 -7.86
N HIS A 108 -24.82 5.83 -6.64
CA HIS A 108 -24.01 5.70 -5.43
C HIS A 108 -23.65 4.26 -5.06
N LYS A 109 -24.64 3.35 -5.02
CA LYS A 109 -24.41 1.96 -4.57
C LYS A 109 -23.38 1.21 -5.41
N LYS A 110 -23.34 1.49 -6.73
CA LYS A 110 -22.37 0.85 -7.62
C LYS A 110 -20.95 1.38 -7.39
N LEU A 111 -20.79 2.69 -7.21
CA LEU A 111 -19.47 3.27 -6.92
C LEU A 111 -18.94 2.81 -5.56
N ASP A 112 -19.80 2.73 -4.54
CA ASP A 112 -19.40 2.25 -3.21
C ASP A 112 -18.91 0.79 -3.22
N CYS A 113 -19.57 -0.07 -3.99
CA CYS A 113 -19.14 -1.45 -4.17
C CYS A 113 -17.75 -1.54 -4.82
N ILE A 114 -17.55 -0.81 -5.93
CA ILE A 114 -16.26 -0.79 -6.64
C ILE A 114 -15.17 -0.21 -5.73
N LYS A 115 -15.46 0.86 -4.99
CA LYS A 115 -14.55 1.44 -3.99
C LYS A 115 -14.12 0.41 -2.95
N SER A 116 -15.08 -0.35 -2.40
CA SER A 116 -14.77 -1.38 -1.40
C SER A 116 -13.84 -2.46 -1.96
N ILE A 117 -14.06 -2.87 -3.22
CA ILE A 117 -13.20 -3.85 -3.90
C ILE A 117 -11.79 -3.29 -4.11
N CYS A 118 -11.67 -2.06 -4.62
CA CYS A 118 -10.36 -1.42 -4.81
C CYS A 118 -9.60 -1.26 -3.48
N ASN A 119 -10.28 -0.84 -2.40
CA ASN A 119 -9.67 -0.74 -1.08
C ASN A 119 -9.19 -2.09 -0.55
N PHE A 120 -10.01 -3.13 -0.71
CA PHE A 120 -9.63 -4.49 -0.34
C PHE A 120 -8.40 -4.97 -1.11
N LEU A 121 -8.39 -4.78 -2.43
CA LEU A 121 -7.27 -5.15 -3.29
C LEU A 121 -5.98 -4.39 -2.91
N THR A 122 -6.06 -3.07 -2.71
CA THR A 122 -4.91 -2.26 -2.25
C THR A 122 -4.37 -2.77 -0.93
N SER A 123 -5.23 -3.05 0.06
CA SER A 123 -4.80 -3.58 1.35
C SER A 123 -4.11 -4.94 1.20
N MET A 124 -4.70 -5.85 0.42
CA MET A 124 -4.14 -7.18 0.16
C MET A 124 -2.79 -7.10 -0.55
N LEU A 125 -2.67 -6.28 -1.60
CA LEU A 125 -1.44 -6.10 -2.36
C LEU A 125 -0.33 -5.50 -1.48
N ASN A 126 -0.64 -4.53 -0.61
CA ASN A 126 0.34 -3.97 0.35
C ASN A 126 0.90 -5.03 1.29
N VAL A 127 0.03 -5.86 1.88
CA VAL A 127 0.45 -6.97 2.76
C VAL A 127 1.31 -7.97 1.99
N LEU A 128 0.89 -8.35 0.78
CA LEU A 128 1.62 -9.30 -0.04
C LEU A 128 3.01 -8.78 -0.44
N SER A 129 3.10 -7.51 -0.84
CA SER A 129 4.37 -6.87 -1.17
C SER A 129 5.33 -6.85 0.02
N PHE A 130 4.83 -6.56 1.22
CA PHE A 130 5.62 -6.61 2.45
C PHE A 130 6.14 -8.02 2.77
N ILE A 131 5.29 -9.05 2.61
CA ILE A 131 5.69 -10.45 2.79
C ILE A 131 6.77 -10.83 1.78
N CYS A 132 6.62 -10.44 0.51
CA CYS A 132 7.62 -10.68 -0.52
C CYS A 132 8.97 -10.04 -0.18
N LEU A 133 8.97 -8.75 0.19
CA LEU A 133 10.19 -8.03 0.59
C LEU A 133 10.88 -8.72 1.78
N THR A 134 10.12 -9.05 2.83
CA THR A 134 10.66 -9.69 4.03
C THR A 134 11.28 -11.05 3.68
N THR A 135 10.61 -11.83 2.85
CA THR A 135 11.11 -13.13 2.38
C THR A 135 12.40 -12.97 1.57
N ALA A 136 12.46 -11.99 0.66
CA ALA A 136 13.66 -11.70 -0.12
C ALA A 136 14.86 -11.36 0.78
N VAL A 137 14.66 -10.50 1.79
CA VAL A 137 15.71 -10.13 2.75
C VAL A 137 16.20 -11.35 3.53
N VAL A 138 15.29 -12.21 4.01
CA VAL A 138 15.67 -13.45 4.71
C VAL A 138 16.49 -14.36 3.81
N LEU A 139 16.12 -14.53 2.54
CA LEU A 139 16.87 -15.35 1.59
C LEU A 139 18.29 -14.82 1.33
N VAL A 140 18.45 -13.49 1.19
CA VAL A 140 19.78 -12.88 1.07
C VAL A 140 20.63 -13.13 2.32
N VAL A 141 20.04 -12.98 3.51
CA VAL A 141 20.74 -13.24 4.78
C VAL A 141 21.13 -14.71 4.89
N LEU A 142 20.26 -15.64 4.51
CA LEU A 142 20.56 -17.08 4.48
C LEU A 142 21.69 -17.40 3.50
N PHE A 143 21.67 -16.83 2.30
CA PHE A 143 22.74 -17.00 1.33
C PHE A 143 24.10 -16.59 1.91
N VAL A 144 24.18 -15.42 2.55
CA VAL A 144 25.43 -14.91 3.13
C VAL A 144 25.91 -15.77 4.31
N ASN A 145 25.01 -16.29 5.14
CA ASN A 145 25.38 -17.07 6.33
C ASN A 145 25.69 -18.55 6.04
N LEU A 146 25.00 -19.16 5.07
CA LEU A 146 25.19 -20.57 4.71
C LEU A 146 26.39 -20.79 3.77
N LYS A 147 26.89 -19.75 3.12
CA LYS A 147 28.11 -19.78 2.29
C LYS A 147 29.41 -19.48 3.06
N LYS A 148 29.39 -19.55 4.40
CA LYS A 148 30.62 -19.64 5.21
C LYS A 148 31.31 -20.98 5.02
#